data_AF-A0A813L8I1-F1
#
_entry.id   AF-A0A813L8I1-F1
#
_cell.length_a   1.000
_cell.length_b   1.000
_cell.length_c   1.000
_cell.angle_alpha   90.00
_cell.angle_beta   90.00
_cell.angle_gamma   90.00
#
_symmetry.space_group_name_H-M   'P 1'
#
loop_
_entity.id
_entity.type
_entity.pdbx_description
1 polymer ?
#
loop_
_entity_poly.entity_id
_entity_poly.type
_entity_poly.pdbx_seq_one_letter_code
_entity_poly.pdbx_strand_id
1 'polypeptide(L)'
;MWAFLGPNSAPYMVHLGMGHSLATLNNVAGPIVGFFTGPIVGAWSDRCTSRFGRRRPVILVGLISTWVAWFCSFVVVVVEVLFVIVSLLLLFVVVGLISIGWLGFAKFVLLI
;
A
#
# COMPACT_ATOMS: atom_id res chain seq x y z
N MET A 1 -4.53 1.57 14.26
CA MET A 1 -4.48 1.28 12.81
C MET A 1 -5.77 0.63 12.31
N TRP A 2 -6.24 -0.48 12.90
CA TRP A 2 -7.51 -1.14 12.48
C TRP A 2 -8.76 -0.25 12.55
N ALA A 3 -8.89 0.54 13.62
CA ALA A 3 -10.03 1.45 13.80
C ALA A 3 -10.14 2.53 12.70
N PHE A 4 -9.03 2.87 12.04
CA PHE A 4 -9.03 3.81 10.92
C PHE A 4 -9.18 3.11 9.58
N LEU A 5 -8.49 1.99 9.34
CA LEU A 5 -8.50 1.30 8.05
C LEU A 5 -9.78 0.48 7.80
N GLY A 6 -10.31 -0.19 8.82
CA GLY A 6 -11.49 -1.06 8.68
C GLY A 6 -12.68 -0.29 8.10
N PRO A 7 -13.16 0.78 8.75
CA PRO A 7 -14.32 1.54 8.28
C PRO A 7 -14.12 2.20 6.91
N ASN A 8 -12.89 2.59 6.55
CA ASN A 8 -12.61 3.33 5.31
C ASN A 8 -12.30 2.42 4.11
N SER A 9 -11.97 1.14 4.34
CA SER A 9 -11.59 0.21 3.26
C SER A 9 -12.77 -0.20 2.37
N ALA A 10 -13.94 -0.47 2.97
CA ALA A 10 -15.15 -0.86 2.24
C ALA A 10 -15.67 0.24 1.29
N PRO A 11 -15.87 1.51 1.73
CA PRO A 11 -16.32 2.56 0.82
C PRO A 11 -15.31 2.83 -0.28
N TYR A 12 -14.00 2.74 0.01
CA TYR A 12 -12.96 2.91 -1.00
C TYR A 12 -13.03 1.87 -2.13
N MET A 13 -13.24 0.59 -1.81
CA MET A 13 -13.40 -0.47 -2.82
C MET A 13 -14.66 -0.27 -3.67
N VAL A 14 -15.75 0.19 -3.08
CA VAL A 14 -17.00 0.47 -3.81
C VAL A 14 -16.82 1.67 -4.76
N HIS A 15 -16.07 2.71 -4.35
CA HIS A 15 -15.74 3.84 -5.25
C HIS A 15 -14.88 3.41 -6.45
N LEU A 16 -14.06 2.37 -6.31
CA LEU A 16 -13.26 1.79 -7.41
C LEU A 16 -14.08 0.90 -8.36
N GLY A 17 -15.40 0.77 -8.14
CA GLY A 17 -16.29 -0.06 -8.96
C GLY A 17 -16.32 -1.54 -8.58
N MET A 18 -15.73 -1.93 -7.45
CA MET A 18 -15.80 -3.31 -6.97
C MET A 18 -17.14 -3.60 -6.28
N GLY A 19 -17.66 -4.82 -6.48
CA GLY A 19 -18.93 -5.25 -5.88
C GLY A 19 -18.93 -5.21 -4.35
N HIS A 20 -20.07 -4.87 -3.75
CA HIS A 20 -20.25 -4.78 -2.30
C HIS A 20 -19.87 -6.08 -1.56
N SER A 21 -20.00 -7.24 -2.21
CA SER A 21 -19.61 -8.54 -1.66
C SER A 21 -18.11 -8.67 -1.43
N LEU A 22 -17.27 -8.09 -2.29
CA LEU A 22 -15.81 -8.15 -2.15
C LEU A 22 -15.33 -7.22 -1.01
N ALA A 23 -15.96 -6.06 -0.88
CA ALA A 23 -15.65 -5.09 0.17
C ALA A 23 -15.93 -5.63 1.59
N THR A 24 -17.01 -6.38 1.76
CA THR A 24 -17.35 -7.03 3.03
C THR A 24 -16.44 -8.22 3.31
N LEU A 25 -16.14 -9.04 2.31
CA LEU A 25 -15.18 -10.15 2.43
C LEU A 25 -13.80 -9.67 2.90
N ASN A 26 -13.30 -8.58 2.31
CA ASN A 26 -12.02 -7.97 2.72
C ASN A 26 -12.01 -7.56 4.20
N ASN A 27 -13.09 -6.96 4.69
CA ASN A 27 -13.18 -6.54 6.08
C ASN A 27 -13.32 -7.71 7.07
N VAL A 28 -13.99 -8.78 6.66
CA VAL A 28 -14.19 -9.98 7.49
C VAL A 28 -12.93 -10.86 7.54
N ALA A 29 -12.06 -10.79 6.52
CA ALA A 29 -10.78 -11.53 6.51
C ALA A 29 -9.91 -11.23 7.75
N GLY A 30 -9.95 -9.99 8.23
CA GLY A 30 -9.28 -9.55 9.45
C GLY A 30 -9.58 -10.35 10.72
N PRO A 31 -10.82 -10.29 11.22
CA PRO A 31 -11.23 -11.04 12.41
C PRO A 31 -11.12 -12.56 12.22
N ILE A 32 -11.32 -13.08 11.01
CA ILE A 32 -11.10 -14.51 10.72
C ILE A 32 -9.63 -14.88 10.98
N VAL A 33 -8.68 -14.15 10.37
CA VAL A 33 -7.26 -14.42 10.55
C VAL A 33 -6.85 -14.23 12.02
N GLY A 34 -7.38 -13.20 12.70
CA GLY A 34 -7.14 -12.97 14.12
C GLY A 34 -7.61 -14.12 15.03
N PHE A 35 -8.78 -14.69 14.72
CA PHE A 35 -9.35 -15.83 15.46
C PHE A 35 -8.48 -17.08 15.34
N PHE A 36 -7.93 -17.37 14.16
CA PHE A 36 -7.08 -18.55 13.95
C PHE A 36 -5.63 -18.36 14.43
N THR A 37 -5.07 -17.16 14.26
CA THR A 37 -3.65 -16.90 14.56
C THR A 37 -3.36 -17.08 16.06
N GLY A 38 -4.25 -16.62 16.93
CA GLY A 38 -4.12 -16.77 18.39
C GLY A 38 -3.86 -18.22 18.86
N PRO A 39 -4.79 -19.16 18.65
CA PRO A 39 -4.65 -20.55 19.10
C PRO A 39 -3.48 -21.29 18.43
N ILE A 40 -3.21 -21.04 17.14
CA ILE A 40 -2.11 -21.68 16.42
C ILE A 40 -0.76 -21.24 17.00
N VAL A 41 -0.56 -19.93 17.17
CA VAL A 41 0.68 -19.37 17.71
C VAL A 41 0.86 -19.76 19.18
N GLY A 42 -0.23 -19.83 19.96
CA GLY A 42 -0.23 -20.36 21.32
C GLY A 42 0.25 -21.81 21.41
N ALA A 43 -0.37 -22.70 20.62
CA ALA A 43 -0.01 -24.13 20.60
C ALA A 43 1.43 -24.37 20.11
N TRP A 44 1.92 -23.56 19.16
CA TRP A 44 3.31 -23.59 18.70
C TRP A 44 4.29 -23.10 19.79
N SER A 45 3.94 -22.03 20.51
CA SER A 45 4.76 -21.52 21.60
C SER A 45 4.96 -22.53 22.74
N ASP A 46 3.95 -23.36 23.02
CA ASP A 46 4.01 -24.33 24.12
C ASP A 46 4.97 -25.50 23.85
N ARG A 47 5.19 -25.82 22.56
CA ARG A 47 6.05 -26.92 22.09
C ARG A 47 7.52 -26.52 21.89
N CYS A 48 7.87 -25.24 21.98
CA CYS A 48 9.25 -24.78 21.78
C CYS A 48 10.14 -25.03 23.01
N THR A 49 11.11 -25.96 22.90
CA THR A 49 12.14 -26.26 23.91
C THR A 49 13.46 -25.52 23.64
N SER A 50 13.40 -24.22 23.33
CA SER A 50 14.60 -23.42 23.04
C SER A 50 15.37 -22.99 24.31
N ARG A 51 16.70 -22.98 24.23
CA ARG A 51 17.66 -22.59 25.30
C ARG A 51 17.50 -21.14 25.77
N PHE A 52 16.86 -20.28 24.98
CA PHE A 52 16.60 -18.85 25.29
C PHE A 52 15.21 -18.58 25.90
N GLY A 53 14.44 -19.62 26.24
CA GLY A 53 13.13 -19.53 26.89
C GLY A 53 11.95 -19.69 25.93
N ARG A 54 10.87 -20.34 26.41
CA ARG A 54 9.70 -20.85 25.64
C ARG A 54 8.98 -19.86 24.72
N ARG A 55 9.03 -18.55 24.99
CA ARG A 55 8.24 -17.51 24.29
C ARG A 55 9.04 -16.61 23.35
N ARG A 56 10.37 -16.51 23.54
CA ARG A 56 11.23 -15.62 22.77
C ARG A 56 11.41 -15.98 21.28
N PRO A 57 11.49 -17.27 20.87
CA PRO A 57 11.68 -17.58 19.45
C PRO A 57 10.44 -17.21 18.62
N VAL A 58 9.22 -17.38 19.15
CA VAL A 58 7.99 -17.03 18.45
C VAL A 58 7.88 -15.51 18.24
N ILE A 59 8.23 -14.72 19.25
CA ILE A 59 8.26 -13.26 19.16
C ILE A 59 9.30 -12.79 18.14
N LEU A 60 10.50 -13.39 18.13
CA LEU A 60 11.56 -13.05 17.17
C LEU A 60 11.15 -13.35 15.73
N VAL A 61 10.52 -14.49 15.46
CA VAL A 61 10.04 -14.84 14.13
C VAL A 61 8.95 -13.86 13.67
N GLY A 62 7.99 -13.54 14.55
CA GLY A 62 6.94 -12.57 14.23
C GLY A 62 7.47 -11.15 14.01
N LEU A 63 8.49 -10.74 14.77
CA LEU A 63 9.19 -9.48 14.54
C LEU A 63 9.84 -9.49 13.17
N ILE A 64 10.66 -10.49 12.86
CA ILE A 64 11.37 -10.58 11.57
C ILE A 64 10.38 -10.58 10.41
N SER A 65 9.28 -11.35 10.48
CA SER A 65 8.29 -11.37 9.40
C SER A 65 7.61 -10.02 9.21
N THR A 66 7.28 -9.32 10.30
CA THR A 66 6.65 -7.99 10.23
C THR A 66 7.62 -6.94 9.66
N TRP A 67 8.89 -7.01 10.03
CA TRP A 67 9.95 -6.15 9.49
C TRP A 67 10.14 -6.36 7.98
N VAL A 68 10.19 -7.62 7.54
CA VAL A 68 10.31 -7.96 6.11
C VAL A 68 9.10 -7.47 5.32
N ALA A 69 7.88 -7.68 5.84
CA ALA A 69 6.65 -7.23 5.19
C ALA A 69 6.60 -5.69 5.09
N TRP A 70 6.95 -5.00 6.18
CA TRP A 70 6.99 -3.53 6.19
C TRP A 70 8.02 -2.98 5.20
N PHE A 71 9.22 -3.57 5.16
CA PHE A 71 10.27 -3.16 4.23
C PHE A 71 9.87 -3.40 2.77
N CYS A 72 9.25 -4.54 2.46
CA CYS A 72 8.74 -4.83 1.12
C CYS A 72 7.69 -3.79 0.69
N SER A 73 6.70 -3.53 1.55
CA SER A 73 5.67 -2.51 1.28
C SER A 73 6.27 -1.11 1.13
N PHE A 74 7.30 -0.76 1.91
CA PHE A 74 8.00 0.53 1.79
C PHE A 74 8.68 0.68 0.43
N VAL A 75 9.37 -0.35 -0.05
CA VAL A 75 10.01 -0.34 -1.37
C VAL A 75 8.97 -0.14 -2.48
N VAL A 76 7.84 -0.86 -2.42
CA VAL A 76 6.75 -0.69 -3.39
C VAL A 76 6.23 0.75 -3.39
N VAL A 77 5.98 1.33 -2.21
CA VAL A 77 5.51 2.72 -2.10
C VAL A 77 6.51 3.71 -2.71
N VAL A 78 7.81 3.54 -2.46
CA VAL A 78 8.83 4.43 -3.03
C VAL A 78 8.85 4.36 -4.56
N VAL A 79 8.71 3.16 -5.13
CA VAL A 79 8.67 2.96 -6.60
C VAL A 79 7.44 3.65 -7.20
N GLU A 80 6.26 3.46 -6.62
CA GLU A 80 5.02 4.09 -7.09
C GLU A 80 5.08 5.63 -7.00
N VAL A 81 5.58 6.16 -5.88
CA VAL A 81 5.73 7.61 -5.69
C VAL A 81 6.69 8.19 -6.72
N LEU A 82 7.82 7.52 -6.99
CA LEU A 82 8.77 7.96 -8.01
C LEU A 82 8.11 7.95 -9.39
N PHE A 83 7.37 6.88 -9.72
CA PHE A 83 6.67 6.76 -10.99
C PHE A 83 5.65 7.90 -11.21
N VAL A 84 4.86 8.23 -10.18
CA VAL A 84 3.89 9.34 -10.23
C VAL A 84 4.60 10.68 -10.42
N ILE A 85 5.68 10.94 -9.67
CA ILE A 85 6.44 12.20 -9.79
C ILE A 85 7.01 12.35 -11.21
N VAL A 86 7.66 11.31 -11.74
CA VAL A 86 8.22 11.32 -13.09
C VAL A 86 7.13 11.58 -14.13
N SER A 87 5.99 10.91 -14.02
CA SER A 87 4.86 11.08 -14.94
C SER A 87 4.30 12.51 -14.92
N LEU A 88 4.18 13.14 -13.74
CA LEU A 88 3.75 14.53 -13.60
C LEU A 88 4.76 15.52 -14.16
N LEU A 89 6.06 15.29 -13.95
CA LEU A 89 7.13 16.13 -14.51
C LEU A 89 7.14 16.07 -16.04
N LEU A 90 7.01 14.87 -16.61
CA LEU A 90 6.91 14.70 -18.07
C LEU A 90 5.69 15.44 -18.63
N LEU A 91 4.54 15.34 -17.97
CA LEU A 91 3.33 16.07 -18.36
C LEU A 91 3.57 17.59 -18.35
N PHE A 92 4.20 18.13 -17.31
CA PHE A 92 4.51 19.55 -17.21
C PHE A 92 5.41 20.03 -18.35
N VAL A 93 6.46 19.27 -18.68
CA VAL A 93 7.37 19.59 -19.80
C VAL A 93 6.62 19.59 -21.13
N VAL A 94 5.76 18.59 -21.38
CA VAL A 94 4.97 18.51 -22.62
C VAL A 94 4.04 19.71 -22.76
N VAL A 95 3.29 20.07 -21.70
CA VAL A 95 2.39 21.23 -21.71
C VAL A 95 3.17 22.53 -21.92
N GLY A 96 4.34 22.67 -21.31
CA GLY A 96 5.23 23.82 -21.52
C GLY A 96 5.67 23.96 -22.99
N LEU A 97 6.09 22.86 -23.61
CA LEU A 97 6.51 22.85 -25.02
C LEU A 97 5.36 23.24 -25.97
N ILE A 98 4.16 22.70 -25.75
CA ILE A 98 2.96 23.06 -26.52
C ILE A 98 2.63 24.55 -26.36
N SER A 99 2.73 25.08 -25.14
CA SER A 99 2.41 26.48 -24.85
C SER A 99 3.41 27.44 -25.51
N ILE A 100 4.70 27.09 -25.51
CA ILE A 100 5.76 27.87 -26.20
C ILE A 100 5.55 27.84 -27.72
N GLY A 101 5.23 26.67 -28.29
CA GLY A 101 4.93 26.53 -29.72
C GLY A 101 3.73 27.37 -30.16
N TRP A 102 2.67 27.39 -29.35
CA TRP A 102 1.49 28.21 -29.60
C TRP A 102 1.80 29.71 -29.54
N LEU A 103 2.59 30.15 -28.55
CA LEU A 103 3.02 31.55 -28.43
C LEU A 103 3.91 31.99 -29.60
N GLY A 104 4.79 31.11 -30.08
CA GLY A 104 5.60 31.36 -31.28
C GLY A 104 4.76 31.55 -32.53
N PHE A 105 3.75 30.69 -32.74
CA PHE A 105 2.80 30.81 -33.83
C PHE A 105 1.94 32.09 -33.73
N ALA A 106 1.42 32.40 -32.54
CA ALA A 106 0.60 33.60 -32.31
C ALA A 106 1.39 34.90 -32.57
N LYS A 107 2.65 34.96 -32.16
CA LYS A 107 3.54 36.11 -32.44
C LYS A 107 3.87 36.26 -33.93
N PHE A 108 4.01 35.16 -34.66
CA PHE A 108 4.25 35.18 -36.11
C PHE A 108 3.04 35.71 -36.88
N VAL A 109 1.82 35.31 -36.52
CA VAL A 109 0.58 35.78 -37.16
C VAL A 109 0.32 37.28 -36.91
N LEU A 110 0.69 37.81 -35.74
CA LEU A 110 0.53 39.24 -35.41
C LEU A 110 1.53 40.18 -36.10
N LEU A 111 2.62 39.64 -36.67
CA LEU A 111 3.66 40.41 -37.35
C LEU A 111 3.51 40.44 -38.89
N ILE A 112 2.52 39.73 -39.42
CA ILE A 112 2.08 39.73 -40.83
C ILE A 112 0.80 40.56 -40.95
#